data_AF-A0A9E1IPX0-F1
#
_entry.id   AF-A0A9E1IPX0-F1
#
_cell.length_a   1.000
_cell.length_b   1.000
_cell.length_c   1.000
_cell.angle_alpha   90.00
_cell.angle_beta   90.00
_cell.angle_gamma   90.00
#
_symmetry.space_group_name_H-M   'P 1'
#
loop_
_entity.id
_entity.type
_entity.pdbx_description
1 polymer ?
#
loop_
_entity_poly.entity_id
_entity_poly.type
_entity_poly.pdbx_seq_one_letter_code
_entity_poly.pdbx_strand_id
1 'polypeptide(L)'
;MMPGKEDKPKIAVLENEEPRLEPDLDPPEAKDAGKAIKKGVRITTIFGGLFLIVFICLGIPTAYSLWPDPVVQGGTLTVLPFVLNAEDDSLADKITEDLIVELAKQELLEVTPKRKTFKLKGDERAVLDIGKETGSRYVIQGEVKVGTDDETLTIKVNLVDTELGGQVYGDRYQGSVKELGELEKSIIVDVLTGTKVVLEEEG
;
A
#
# COMPACT_ATOMS: atom_id res chain seq x y z
N MET A 1 -74.29 -10.90 -39.01
CA MET A 1 -73.82 -9.54 -38.69
C MET A 1 -72.57 -9.68 -37.80
N MET A 2 -71.37 -9.57 -38.39
CA MET A 2 -70.18 -9.03 -37.70
C MET A 2 -70.23 -7.49 -37.83
N PRO A 3 -69.34 -6.65 -37.23
CA PRO A 3 -68.17 -6.93 -36.40
C PRO A 3 -68.07 -6.08 -35.11
N GLY A 4 -67.13 -6.44 -34.23
CA GLY A 4 -66.58 -5.60 -33.16
C GLY A 4 -65.14 -6.01 -32.89
N LYS A 5 -64.23 -5.55 -33.75
CA LYS A 5 -62.78 -5.69 -33.62
C LYS A 5 -62.24 -4.45 -32.91
N GLU A 6 -61.57 -4.64 -31.77
CA GLU A 6 -60.56 -3.74 -31.21
C GLU A 6 -59.38 -4.65 -30.88
N ASP A 7 -58.45 -4.88 -31.81
CA ASP A 7 -57.31 -4.03 -32.18
C ASP A 7 -56.43 -3.66 -30.98
N LYS A 8 -55.73 -4.69 -30.46
CA LYS A 8 -54.49 -4.48 -29.70
C LYS A 8 -53.34 -4.47 -30.70
N PRO A 9 -52.51 -3.42 -30.73
CA PRO A 9 -51.40 -3.34 -31.67
C PRO A 9 -50.38 -4.44 -31.37
N LYS A 10 -50.19 -5.32 -32.37
CA LYS A 10 -49.01 -6.17 -32.48
C LYS A 10 -47.82 -5.25 -32.70
N ILE A 11 -47.06 -4.98 -31.64
CA ILE A 11 -45.74 -4.38 -31.76
C ILE A 11 -44.89 -5.39 -32.51
N ALA A 12 -44.54 -5.00 -33.73
CA ALA A 12 -43.71 -5.77 -34.63
C ALA A 12 -42.37 -6.07 -33.96
N VAL A 13 -42.03 -7.34 -33.96
CA VAL A 13 -40.67 -7.83 -33.78
C VAL A 13 -39.84 -7.18 -34.89
N LEU A 14 -39.07 -6.15 -34.53
CA LEU A 14 -37.98 -5.69 -35.36
C LEU A 14 -36.85 -6.68 -35.12
N GLU A 15 -36.83 -7.69 -35.98
CA GLU A 15 -35.66 -8.47 -36.35
C GLU A 15 -34.56 -7.47 -36.67
N ASN A 16 -33.67 -7.22 -35.70
CA ASN A 16 -32.45 -6.48 -35.93
C ASN A 16 -31.54 -7.38 -36.75
N GLU A 17 -31.71 -7.33 -38.08
CA GLU A 17 -30.73 -7.82 -39.03
C GLU A 17 -29.46 -6.97 -38.85
N GLU A 18 -28.45 -7.59 -38.23
CA GLU A 18 -27.11 -7.04 -38.18
C GLU A 18 -26.61 -6.79 -39.62
N PRO A 19 -26.24 -5.55 -40.01
CA PRO A 19 -25.62 -5.32 -41.29
C PRO A 19 -24.22 -5.92 -41.26
N ARG A 20 -24.07 -7.09 -41.87
CA ARG A 20 -22.79 -7.69 -42.23
C ARG A 20 -22.11 -6.79 -43.26
N LEU A 21 -21.32 -5.83 -42.78
CA LEU A 21 -20.39 -5.07 -43.60
C LEU A 21 -19.19 -5.97 -43.89
N GLU A 22 -19.17 -6.57 -45.07
CA GLU A 22 -17.91 -7.01 -45.68
C GLU A 22 -17.19 -5.74 -46.15
N PRO A 23 -16.02 -5.38 -45.61
CA PRO A 23 -15.21 -4.33 -46.21
C PRO A 23 -14.60 -4.87 -47.50
N ASP A 24 -15.32 -4.65 -48.59
CA ASP A 24 -14.77 -4.62 -49.95
C ASP A 24 -13.83 -3.41 -50.06
N LEU A 25 -12.59 -3.62 -49.62
CA LEU A 25 -11.46 -2.76 -49.95
C LEU A 25 -10.32 -3.65 -50.43
N ASP A 26 -10.32 -3.89 -51.73
CA ASP A 26 -9.08 -4.16 -52.45
C ASP A 26 -8.01 -3.14 -52.03
N PRO A 27 -6.83 -3.59 -51.58
CA PRO A 27 -5.78 -2.68 -51.15
C PRO A 27 -5.36 -1.80 -52.35
N PRO A 28 -5.33 -0.47 -52.23
CA PRO A 28 -4.83 0.37 -53.30
C PRO A 28 -3.36 0.03 -53.58
N GLU A 29 -3.07 -0.30 -54.84
CA GLU A 29 -1.72 -0.59 -55.33
C GLU A 29 -0.73 0.54 -54.98
N ALA A 30 0.30 0.22 -54.20
CA ALA A 30 1.39 1.12 -53.89
C ALA A 30 2.32 1.31 -55.11
N LYS A 31 1.97 2.24 -56.00
CA LYS A 31 2.82 2.66 -57.12
C LYS A 31 2.69 4.18 -57.33
N ASP A 32 3.29 4.97 -56.44
CA ASP A 32 3.78 6.35 -56.73
C ASP A 32 4.41 7.08 -55.51
N ALA A 33 5.06 6.37 -54.59
CA ALA A 33 5.79 7.00 -53.49
C ALA A 33 7.31 6.80 -53.60
N GLY A 34 7.84 6.98 -54.81
CA GLY A 34 9.27 7.09 -55.04
C GLY A 34 9.62 8.50 -55.51
N LYS A 35 10.61 9.12 -54.84
CA LYS A 35 11.48 10.22 -55.34
C LYS A 35 11.17 11.63 -54.82
N ALA A 36 11.82 12.00 -53.71
CA ALA A 36 12.91 13.01 -53.72
C ALA A 36 13.18 13.55 -52.30
N ILE A 37 14.10 12.92 -51.57
CA ILE A 37 14.81 13.60 -50.48
C ILE A 37 15.84 14.53 -51.15
N LYS A 38 15.46 15.79 -51.36
CA LYS A 38 16.37 16.85 -51.84
C LYS A 38 16.87 17.69 -50.67
N LYS A 39 18.20 17.76 -50.61
CA LYS A 39 19.05 18.53 -49.69
C LYS A 39 18.61 19.99 -49.55
N GLY A 40 18.66 20.52 -48.32
CA GLY A 40 18.63 21.97 -48.07
C GLY A 40 18.10 22.39 -46.70
N VAL A 41 18.82 22.06 -45.62
CA VAL A 41 18.59 22.69 -44.30
C VAL A 41 18.91 24.19 -44.42
N ARG A 42 17.89 25.04 -44.33
CA ARG A 42 18.08 26.48 -44.14
C ARG A 42 18.13 26.78 -42.65
N ILE A 43 19.34 26.92 -42.14
CA ILE A 43 19.70 27.34 -40.78
C ILE A 43 19.28 28.81 -40.61
N THR A 44 18.02 29.09 -40.31
CA THR A 44 17.56 30.38 -39.76
C THR A 44 16.18 30.21 -39.13
N THR A 45 16.12 29.70 -37.90
CA THR A 45 15.11 29.99 -36.83
C THR A 45 15.47 29.08 -35.63
N ILE A 46 16.65 29.28 -35.05
CA ILE A 46 17.07 28.63 -33.80
C ILE A 46 16.89 29.67 -32.69
N PHE A 47 15.64 29.98 -32.33
CA PHE A 47 15.35 30.76 -31.12
C PHE A 47 14.07 30.33 -30.37
N GLY A 48 13.23 29.46 -30.94
CA GLY A 48 12.04 28.93 -30.24
C GLY A 48 12.27 27.63 -29.47
N GLY A 49 13.06 26.70 -30.04
CA GLY A 49 13.23 25.36 -29.46
C GLY A 49 14.17 25.32 -28.24
N LEU A 50 15.25 26.11 -28.26
CA LEU A 50 16.18 26.16 -27.13
C LEU A 50 15.58 26.92 -25.94
N PHE A 51 14.76 27.95 -26.20
CA PHE A 51 14.10 28.73 -25.14
C PHE A 51 13.04 27.91 -24.40
N LEU A 52 12.33 26.99 -25.09
CA LEU A 52 11.36 26.10 -24.47
C LEU A 52 12.04 25.03 -23.60
N ILE A 53 13.17 24.46 -24.04
CA ILE A 53 13.97 23.54 -23.22
C ILE A 53 14.57 24.26 -22.01
N VAL A 54 15.02 25.51 -22.17
CA VAL A 54 15.54 26.33 -21.07
C VAL A 54 14.42 26.72 -20.09
N PHE A 55 13.19 26.99 -20.55
CA PHE A 55 12.04 27.27 -19.66
C PHE A 55 11.54 26.01 -18.92
N ILE A 56 11.56 24.85 -19.57
CA ILE A 56 11.25 23.54 -18.97
C ILE A 56 12.36 23.15 -17.98
N CYS A 57 13.64 23.32 -18.33
CA CYS A 57 14.76 22.98 -17.45
C CYS A 57 15.03 24.00 -16.33
N LEU A 58 14.64 25.27 -16.47
CA LEU A 58 14.76 26.30 -15.40
C LEU A 58 13.48 26.51 -14.59
N GLY A 59 12.31 26.12 -15.10
CA GLY A 59 11.03 26.25 -14.40
C GLY A 59 10.59 25.01 -13.63
N ILE A 60 11.05 23.82 -14.02
CA ILE A 60 10.75 22.58 -13.28
C ILE A 60 11.57 22.44 -11.96
N PRO A 61 12.84 22.91 -11.82
CA PRO A 61 13.58 22.81 -10.56
C PRO A 61 12.88 23.47 -9.37
N THR A 62 12.19 24.59 -9.61
CA THR A 62 11.39 25.30 -8.58
C THR A 62 9.99 24.72 -8.40
N ALA A 63 9.47 23.95 -9.37
CA ALA A 63 8.23 23.21 -9.22
C ALA A 63 8.45 21.89 -8.44
N TYR A 64 9.65 21.30 -8.50
CA TYR A 64 10.01 20.14 -7.67
C TYR A 64 9.93 20.46 -6.18
N SER A 65 10.25 21.68 -5.74
CA SER A 65 10.14 22.06 -4.32
C SER A 65 8.70 22.33 -3.84
N LEU A 66 7.72 22.33 -4.75
CA LEU A 66 6.30 22.49 -4.46
C LEU A 66 5.55 21.15 -4.50
N TRP A 67 6.21 20.07 -4.92
CA TRP A 67 5.70 18.74 -4.65
C TRP A 67 6.09 18.37 -3.22
N PRO A 68 5.12 17.94 -2.39
CA PRO A 68 5.45 17.38 -1.10
C PRO A 68 6.39 16.20 -1.37
N ASP A 69 7.56 16.19 -0.73
CA ASP A 69 8.39 15.00 -0.68
C ASP A 69 7.46 13.83 -0.30
N PRO A 70 7.48 12.69 -1.02
CA PRO A 70 6.78 11.52 -0.53
C PRO A 70 7.33 11.30 0.88
N VAL A 71 6.45 11.22 1.89
CA VAL A 71 6.87 10.97 3.27
C VAL A 71 7.54 9.59 3.27
N VAL A 72 8.85 9.58 3.06
CA VAL A 72 9.68 8.38 3.10
C VAL A 72 10.75 8.68 4.12
N GLN A 73 10.40 8.55 5.40
CA GLN A 73 11.37 8.34 6.45
C GLN A 73 10.78 7.32 7.41
N GLY A 74 11.28 6.08 7.34
CA GLY A 74 10.99 5.00 8.28
C GLY A 74 10.36 3.72 7.72
N GLY A 75 9.68 3.78 6.58
CA GLY A 75 8.92 2.64 6.05
C GLY A 75 7.62 2.37 6.83
N THR A 76 6.81 1.43 6.33
CA THR A 76 5.51 1.10 6.92
C THR A 76 5.66 -0.04 7.94
N LEU A 77 5.04 0.12 9.11
CA LEU A 77 5.03 -0.80 10.24
C LEU A 77 3.66 -1.47 10.40
N THR A 78 3.63 -2.79 10.41
CA THR A 78 2.43 -3.57 10.74
C THR A 78 2.55 -4.18 12.12
N VAL A 79 1.55 -3.95 12.98
CA VAL A 79 1.42 -4.67 14.26
C VAL A 79 0.42 -5.80 14.08
N LEU A 80 0.88 -7.05 14.19
CA LEU A 80 -0.01 -8.20 14.18
C LEU A 80 -0.73 -8.34 15.53
N PRO A 81 -1.96 -8.88 15.55
CA PRO A 81 -2.63 -9.25 16.78
C PRO A 81 -1.74 -10.14 17.65
N PHE A 82 -1.48 -9.68 18.86
CA PHE A 82 -0.74 -10.46 19.84
C PHE A 82 -1.56 -11.68 20.19
N VAL A 83 -0.88 -12.78 20.51
CA VAL A 83 -1.53 -14.03 20.87
C VAL A 83 -1.42 -14.26 22.38
N LEU A 84 -2.56 -14.56 23.01
CA LEU A 84 -2.63 -15.08 24.36
C LEU A 84 -3.22 -16.48 24.21
N ASN A 85 -2.41 -17.53 24.41
CA ASN A 85 -2.85 -18.93 24.24
C ASN A 85 -3.85 -19.37 25.34
N ALA A 86 -4.98 -18.68 25.44
CA ALA A 86 -6.08 -18.83 26.39
C ALA A 86 -7.41 -18.80 25.63
N GLU A 87 -8.51 -19.05 26.33
CA GLU A 87 -9.85 -19.01 25.73
C GLU A 87 -10.27 -17.58 25.32
N ASP A 88 -9.72 -16.57 26.00
CA ASP A 88 -9.98 -15.16 25.74
C ASP A 88 -8.70 -14.39 25.39
N ASP A 89 -8.59 -13.97 24.13
CA ASP A 89 -7.52 -13.12 23.61
C ASP A 89 -7.76 -11.63 23.83
N SER A 90 -8.87 -11.21 24.46
CA SER A 90 -9.27 -9.79 24.54
C SER A 90 -8.18 -8.90 25.14
N LEU A 91 -7.39 -9.42 26.08
CA LEU A 91 -6.25 -8.70 26.64
C LEU A 91 -5.16 -8.45 25.59
N ALA A 92 -4.79 -9.47 24.81
CA ALA A 92 -3.79 -9.33 23.76
C ALA A 92 -4.26 -8.44 22.61
N ASP A 93 -5.55 -8.53 22.25
CA ASP A 93 -6.17 -7.65 21.27
C ASP A 93 -6.15 -6.18 21.73
N LYS A 94 -6.44 -5.93 23.01
CA LYS A 94 -6.37 -4.59 23.60
C LYS A 94 -4.95 -4.03 23.57
N ILE A 95 -3.95 -4.82 23.98
CA ILE A 95 -2.53 -4.43 23.94
C ILE A 95 -2.13 -4.09 22.49
N THR A 96 -2.53 -4.92 21.52
CA THR A 96 -2.27 -4.67 20.11
C THR A 96 -2.86 -3.34 19.64
N GLU A 97 -4.11 -3.07 20.01
CA GLU A 97 -4.80 -1.83 19.64
C GLU A 97 -4.14 -0.60 20.26
N ASP A 98 -3.81 -0.66 21.54
CA ASP A 98 -3.12 0.42 22.26
C ASP A 98 -1.75 0.70 21.63
N LEU A 99 -0.98 -0.35 21.29
CA LEU A 99 0.29 -0.21 20.57
C LEU A 99 0.12 0.42 19.18
N ILE A 100 -0.87 0.00 18.39
CA ILE A 100 -1.15 0.61 17.08
C ILE A 100 -1.43 2.11 17.23
N VAL A 101 -2.25 2.49 18.20
CA VAL A 101 -2.62 3.89 18.45
C VAL A 101 -1.40 4.70 18.87
N GLU A 102 -0.59 4.23 19.82
CA GLU A 102 0.56 4.97 20.31
C GLU A 102 1.71 5.04 19.29
N LEU A 103 1.95 3.97 18.53
CA LEU A 103 2.94 3.97 17.44
C LEU A 103 2.51 4.90 16.30
N ALA A 104 1.21 4.96 15.98
CA ALA A 104 0.70 5.85 14.93
C ALA A 104 0.83 7.35 15.28
N LYS A 105 1.05 7.70 16.55
CA LYS A 105 1.36 9.08 16.96
C LYS A 105 2.80 9.48 16.66
N GLN A 106 3.66 8.52 16.35
CA GLN A 106 5.07 8.77 16.10
C GLN A 106 5.25 9.18 14.63
N GLU A 107 5.90 10.31 14.39
CA GLU A 107 6.14 10.82 13.03
C GLU A 107 7.20 10.01 12.25
N LEU A 108 7.80 8.99 12.89
CA LEU A 108 8.90 8.19 12.36
C LEU A 108 8.44 7.05 11.44
N LEU A 109 7.19 6.58 11.52
CA LEU A 109 6.74 5.37 10.81
C LEU A 109 5.26 5.48 10.43
N GLU A 110 4.89 4.99 9.24
CA GLU A 110 3.48 4.81 8.90
C GLU A 110 2.97 3.49 9.50
N VAL A 111 1.93 3.54 10.34
CA VAL A 111 1.39 2.33 10.99
C VAL A 111 0.15 1.82 10.26
N THR A 112 0.13 0.52 9.98
CA THR A 112 -1.02 -0.13 9.35
C THR A 112 -2.26 -0.10 10.25
N PRO A 113 -3.44 0.30 9.74
CA PRO A 113 -4.66 0.37 10.55
C PRO A 113 -5.10 -1.00 11.09
N LYS A 114 -5.61 -1.00 12.33
CA LYS A 114 -6.18 -2.16 13.04
C LYS A 114 -7.05 -3.07 12.17
N ARG A 115 -7.99 -2.49 11.42
CA ARG A 115 -8.96 -3.26 10.60
C ARG A 115 -8.28 -4.11 9.51
N LYS A 116 -7.07 -3.73 9.07
CA LYS A 116 -6.29 -4.49 8.10
C LYS A 116 -5.53 -5.63 8.79
N THR A 117 -4.90 -5.35 9.94
CA THR A 117 -4.05 -6.32 10.64
C THR A 117 -4.86 -7.39 11.39
N PHE A 118 -6.04 -7.07 11.91
CA PHE A 118 -6.87 -8.03 12.66
C PHE A 118 -7.42 -9.18 11.79
N LYS A 119 -7.39 -9.05 10.45
CA LYS A 119 -7.71 -10.15 9.54
C LYS A 119 -6.61 -11.22 9.49
N LEU A 120 -5.41 -10.88 9.95
CA LEU A 120 -4.23 -11.74 9.99
C LEU A 120 -4.07 -12.43 11.35
N LYS A 121 -5.10 -12.36 12.22
CA LYS A 121 -5.07 -13.03 13.52
C LYS A 121 -5.05 -14.55 13.32
N GLY A 122 -4.13 -15.22 14.01
CA GLY A 122 -3.94 -16.67 13.88
C GLY A 122 -3.41 -17.10 12.51
N ASP A 123 -2.89 -16.16 11.72
CA ASP A 123 -2.27 -16.47 10.45
C ASP A 123 -0.89 -17.10 10.67
N GLU A 124 -0.73 -18.33 10.18
CA GLU A 124 0.52 -19.11 10.29
C GLU A 124 1.47 -18.87 9.11
N ARG A 125 1.11 -18.00 8.16
CA ARG A 125 1.98 -17.66 7.02
C ARG A 125 3.29 -17.03 7.50
N ALA A 126 4.30 -17.12 6.65
CA ALA A 126 5.58 -16.47 6.89
C ALA A 126 5.39 -14.94 7.01
N VAL A 127 6.07 -14.34 7.98
CA VAL A 127 6.03 -12.88 8.23
C VAL A 127 6.39 -12.07 6.98
N LEU A 128 7.25 -12.63 6.13
CA LEU A 128 7.62 -12.08 4.83
C LEU A 128 6.41 -11.89 3.89
N ASP A 129 5.51 -12.86 3.85
CA ASP A 129 4.33 -12.82 2.97
C ASP A 129 3.30 -11.84 3.53
N ILE A 130 3.19 -11.77 4.85
CA ILE A 130 2.38 -10.77 5.54
C ILE A 130 2.91 -9.35 5.26
N GLY A 131 4.23 -9.13 5.30
CA GLY A 131 4.86 -7.86 4.93
C GLY A 131 4.51 -7.43 3.51
N LYS A 132 4.61 -8.35 2.54
CA LYS A 132 4.23 -8.11 1.14
C LYS A 132 2.76 -7.79 0.96
N GLU A 133 1.85 -8.51 1.62
CA GLU A 133 0.40 -8.27 1.53
C GLU A 133 0.03 -6.92 2.18
N THR A 134 0.67 -6.60 3.29
CA THR A 134 0.39 -5.36 4.04
C THR A 134 1.10 -4.15 3.44
N GLY A 135 2.13 -4.35 2.63
CA GLY A 135 3.03 -3.30 2.13
C GLY A 135 3.96 -2.77 3.22
N SER A 136 4.19 -3.55 4.27
CA SER A 136 4.96 -3.13 5.45
C SER A 136 6.39 -3.64 5.37
N ARG A 137 7.36 -2.73 5.52
CA ARG A 137 8.77 -3.08 5.67
C ARG A 137 9.00 -3.80 6.99
N TYR A 138 8.36 -3.32 8.06
CA TYR A 138 8.50 -3.90 9.39
C TYR A 138 7.21 -4.56 9.87
N VAL A 139 7.33 -5.70 10.54
CA VAL A 139 6.21 -6.39 11.18
C VAL A 139 6.53 -6.68 12.64
N ILE A 140 5.64 -6.25 13.53
CA ILE A 140 5.67 -6.57 14.96
C ILE A 140 4.82 -7.80 15.22
N GLN A 141 5.40 -8.77 15.92
CA GLN A 141 4.72 -9.92 16.47
C GLN A 141 4.85 -9.89 17.99
N GLY A 142 3.81 -10.38 18.68
CA GLY A 142 3.86 -10.47 20.13
C GLY A 142 3.11 -11.67 20.68
N GLU A 143 3.61 -12.15 21.82
CA GLU A 143 2.99 -13.21 22.62
C GLU A 143 2.78 -12.64 24.03
N VAL A 144 1.57 -12.77 24.55
CA VAL A 144 1.21 -12.39 25.91
C VAL A 144 1.04 -13.66 26.74
N LYS A 145 1.54 -13.64 27.97
CA LYS A 145 1.30 -14.68 28.98
C LYS A 145 0.89 -14.04 30.28
N VAL A 146 -0.16 -14.57 30.86
CA VAL A 146 -0.58 -14.26 32.22
C VAL A 146 -0.06 -15.36 33.15
N GLY A 147 0.49 -14.97 34.29
CA GLY A 147 0.97 -15.86 35.33
C GLY A 147 -0.18 -16.61 36.00
N THR A 148 0.15 -17.64 36.78
CA THR A 148 -0.84 -18.42 37.54
C THR A 148 -1.53 -17.62 38.65
N ASP A 149 -1.00 -16.45 38.98
CA ASP A 149 -1.51 -15.51 39.97
C ASP A 149 -2.48 -14.48 39.38
N ASP A 150 -2.74 -14.53 38.06
CA ASP A 150 -3.54 -13.57 37.29
C ASP A 150 -3.08 -12.10 37.37
N GLU A 151 -2.00 -11.82 38.10
CA GLU A 151 -1.42 -10.49 38.26
C GLU A 151 -0.11 -10.32 37.48
N THR A 152 0.65 -11.40 37.28
CA THR A 152 1.91 -11.32 36.54
C THR A 152 1.66 -11.36 35.04
N LEU A 153 2.20 -10.40 34.31
CA LEU A 153 2.15 -10.32 32.85
C LEU A 153 3.55 -10.51 32.27
N THR A 154 3.65 -11.28 31.20
CA THR A 154 4.81 -11.33 30.33
C THR A 154 4.37 -10.99 28.92
N ILE A 155 5.06 -10.04 28.29
CA ILE A 155 4.88 -9.68 26.89
C ILE A 155 6.20 -9.93 26.17
N LYS A 156 6.19 -10.79 25.16
CA LYS A 156 7.32 -10.89 24.23
C LYS A 156 6.98 -10.11 22.98
N VAL A 157 7.95 -9.38 22.46
CA VAL A 157 7.80 -8.58 21.24
C VAL A 157 8.97 -8.88 20.31
N ASN A 158 8.68 -9.12 19.04
CA ASN A 158 9.67 -9.25 17.98
C ASN A 158 9.33 -8.28 16.86
N LEU A 159 10.35 -7.60 16.35
CA LEU A 159 10.29 -6.73 15.17
C LEU A 159 11.08 -7.40 14.06
N VAL A 160 10.42 -7.64 12.93
CA VAL A 160 11.01 -8.31 11.77
C VAL A 160 11.07 -7.33 10.61
N ASP A 161 12.24 -7.21 9.97
CA ASP A 161 12.37 -6.56 8.67
C ASP A 161 12.01 -7.58 7.59
N THR A 162 11.01 -7.24 6.77
CA THR A 162 10.44 -8.13 5.76
C THR A 162 11.12 -8.05 4.41
N GLU A 163 12.02 -7.09 4.20
CA GLU A 163 12.90 -7.03 3.03
C GLU A 163 14.10 -7.95 3.23
N LEU A 164 14.69 -7.92 4.43
CA LEU A 164 15.85 -8.75 4.79
C LEU A 164 15.47 -10.11 5.37
N GLY A 165 14.22 -10.26 5.83
CA GLY A 165 13.73 -11.48 6.50
C GLY A 165 14.34 -11.77 7.86
N GLY A 166 14.97 -10.77 8.47
CA GLY A 166 15.66 -10.87 9.75
C GLY A 166 14.87 -10.23 10.88
N GLN A 167 15.01 -10.80 12.07
CA GLN A 167 14.59 -10.13 13.30
C GLN A 167 15.56 -8.99 13.61
N VAL A 168 15.07 -7.76 13.63
CA VAL A 168 15.88 -6.56 13.91
C VAL A 168 15.81 -6.14 15.38
N TYR A 169 14.74 -6.51 16.08
CA TYR A 169 14.61 -6.33 17.51
C TYR A 169 13.78 -7.46 18.12
N GLY A 170 14.06 -7.81 19.37
CA GLY A 170 13.08 -8.51 20.18
C GLY A 170 13.50 -8.60 21.63
N ASP A 171 12.51 -8.54 22.49
CA ASP A 171 12.70 -8.53 23.93
C ASP A 171 11.48 -9.10 24.66
N ARG A 172 11.64 -9.30 25.96
CA ARG A 172 10.65 -9.82 26.89
C ARG A 172 10.48 -8.84 28.04
N TYR A 173 9.26 -8.35 28.18
CA TYR A 173 8.84 -7.48 29.26
C TYR A 173 8.05 -8.29 30.27
N GLN A 174 8.35 -8.10 31.55
CA GLN A 174 7.64 -8.75 32.65
C GLN A 174 7.26 -7.72 33.70
N GLY A 175 6.04 -7.79 34.19
CA GLY A 175 5.55 -6.87 35.22
C GLY A 175 4.18 -7.31 35.72
N SER A 176 3.48 -6.42 36.43
CA SER A 176 2.09 -6.66 36.81
C SER A 176 1.10 -6.16 35.74
N VAL A 177 -0.10 -6.74 35.68
CA VAL A 177 -1.24 -6.18 34.91
C VAL A 177 -1.51 -4.71 35.29
N LYS A 178 -1.26 -4.32 36.55
CA LYS A 178 -1.40 -2.93 37.03
C LYS A 178 -0.39 -1.98 36.38
N GLU A 179 0.72 -2.50 35.89
CA GLU A 179 1.82 -1.77 35.27
C GLU A 179 1.75 -1.84 33.73
N LEU A 180 0.67 -2.40 33.17
CA LEU A 180 0.55 -2.63 31.72
C LEU A 180 0.86 -1.39 30.88
N GLY A 181 0.35 -0.21 31.27
CA GLY A 181 0.62 1.02 30.54
C GLY A 181 2.09 1.45 30.55
N GLU A 182 2.85 1.11 31.60
CA GLU A 182 4.30 1.37 31.64
C GLU A 182 5.08 0.34 30.80
N LEU A 183 4.61 -0.90 30.76
CA LEU A 183 5.15 -1.93 29.86
C LEU A 183 4.93 -1.55 28.39
N GLU A 184 3.72 -1.09 28.02
CA GLU A 184 3.38 -0.63 26.67
C GLU A 184 4.28 0.54 26.23
N LYS A 185 4.46 1.55 27.09
CA LYS A 185 5.39 2.67 26.81
C LYS A 185 6.81 2.20 26.56
N SER A 186 7.31 1.28 27.39
CA SER A 186 8.66 0.73 27.24
C SER A 186 8.81 -0.01 25.90
N ILE A 187 7.84 -0.87 25.57
CA ILE A 187 7.78 -1.56 24.27
C ILE A 187 7.84 -0.57 23.11
N ILE A 188 7.06 0.50 23.15
CA ILE A 188 7.02 1.51 22.08
C ILE A 188 8.38 2.17 21.90
N VAL A 189 9.00 2.63 22.99
CA VAL A 189 10.32 3.29 22.94
C VAL A 189 11.38 2.36 22.36
N ASP A 190 11.40 1.10 22.82
CA ASP A 190 12.42 0.15 22.41
C ASP A 190 12.23 -0.30 20.95
N VAL A 191 10.98 -0.50 20.52
CA VAL A 191 10.65 -0.79 19.12
C VAL A 191 11.08 0.34 18.20
N LEU A 192 10.78 1.60 18.55
CA LEU A 192 11.18 2.75 17.74
C LEU A 192 12.70 2.90 17.68
N THR A 193 13.39 2.62 18.79
CA THR A 193 14.86 2.64 18.85
C THR A 193 15.43 1.53 17.96
N GLY A 194 14.89 0.32 18.03
CA GLY A 194 15.27 -0.80 17.17
C GLY A 194 15.08 -0.49 15.68
N THR A 195 13.98 0.16 15.30
CA THR A 195 13.77 0.60 13.91
C THR A 195 14.77 1.68 13.50
N LYS A 196 15.03 2.67 14.37
CA LYS A 196 15.95 3.78 14.07
C LYS A 196 17.37 3.29 13.80
N VAL A 197 17.87 2.32 14.55
CA VAL A 197 19.21 1.73 14.33
C VAL A 197 19.34 1.16 12.92
N VAL A 198 18.27 0.56 12.39
CA VAL A 198 18.27 0.01 11.02
C VAL A 198 18.24 1.14 9.98
N LEU A 199 17.51 2.22 10.24
CA LEU A 199 17.41 3.35 9.30
C LEU A 199 18.70 4.16 9.18
N GLU A 200 19.49 4.29 10.26
CA GLU A 200 20.77 5.01 10.23
C GLU A 200 21.88 4.25 9.49
N GLU A 201 21.77 2.94 9.33
CA GLU A 201 22.74 2.12 8.59
C GLU A 201 22.55 2.16 7.05
N GLU A 202 21.40 2.66 6.57
CA GLU A 202 21.07 2.74 5.12
C GLU A 202 21.20 4.15 4.50
N GLY A 203 21.62 5.16 5.27
CA GLY A 203 21.81 6.55 4.81
C GLY A 203 23.27 6.98 4.73
#